data_AF-A0AAW7WRL8-F1
#
_entry.id   AF-A0AAW7WRL8-F1
#
_cell.length_a   1.000
_cell.length_b   1.000
_cell.length_c   1.000
_cell.angle_alpha   90.00
_cell.angle_beta   90.00
_cell.angle_gamma   90.00
#
_symmetry.space_group_name_H-M   'P 1'
#
loop_
_entity.id
_entity.type
_entity.pdbx_description
1 polymer ?
#
loop_
_entity_poly.entity_id
_entity_poly.type
_entity_poly.pdbx_seq_one_letter_code
_entity_poly.pdbx_strand_id
1 'polypeptide(L)'
;MEKKIIGRCPLCGGNVVKTCKGYRCENNIAEQPTCVLNINGIIGNRKMSDEEITELLEHRFILLDGFASKEGKTFPSVLELADNGAIKMQSVIGKCPHCGGDIRVGTRAFNCSNYSNQQAPCNFAIWRNIGGHQLSLTEAKEICEKEITSNELEMYRDDGTIYRKRLGLSPDKLQIVKI
;
A
#
# COMPACT_ATOMS: atom_id res chain seq x y z
N MET A 1 -0.82 34.26 -11.05
CA MET A 1 -0.11 32.96 -10.99
C MET A 1 -1.11 31.89 -10.66
N GLU A 2 -1.10 30.77 -11.39
CA GLU A 2 -2.01 29.65 -11.19
C GLU A 2 -1.41 28.62 -10.21
N LYS A 3 -2.25 28.00 -9.38
CA LYS A 3 -1.84 26.93 -8.45
C LYS A 3 -2.17 25.58 -9.08
N LYS A 4 -1.22 24.64 -9.09
CA LYS A 4 -1.49 23.26 -9.48
C LYS A 4 -2.19 22.52 -8.34
N ILE A 5 -3.48 22.21 -8.51
CA ILE A 5 -4.28 21.41 -7.58
C ILE A 5 -4.02 19.92 -7.86
N ILE A 6 -3.74 19.16 -6.80
CA ILE A 6 -3.46 17.71 -6.87
C ILE A 6 -4.68 16.90 -6.43
N GLY A 7 -5.41 17.37 -5.43
CA GLY A 7 -6.60 16.68 -4.92
C GLY A 7 -7.26 17.42 -3.77
N ARG A 8 -8.19 16.74 -3.10
CA ARG A 8 -8.87 17.25 -1.90
C ARG A 8 -8.15 16.77 -0.64
N CYS A 9 -8.04 17.66 0.34
CA CYS A 9 -7.43 17.34 1.63
C CYS A 9 -8.37 16.43 2.42
N PRO A 10 -7.96 15.21 2.81
CA PRO A 10 -8.82 14.30 3.58
C PRO A 10 -9.05 14.76 5.03
N LEU A 11 -8.31 15.77 5.51
CA LEU A 11 -8.47 16.30 6.87
C LEU A 11 -9.47 17.46 6.97
N CYS A 12 -9.66 18.24 5.90
CA CYS A 12 -10.52 19.44 5.95
C CYS A 12 -11.30 19.75 4.66
N GLY A 13 -11.15 18.96 3.60
CA GLY A 13 -11.83 19.15 2.30
C GLY A 13 -11.26 20.25 1.40
N GLY A 14 -10.34 21.09 1.89
CA GLY A 14 -9.67 22.13 1.08
C GLY A 14 -8.79 21.55 -0.04
N ASN A 15 -8.36 22.39 -0.99
CA ASN A 15 -7.48 21.94 -2.06
C ASN A 15 -6.06 21.63 -1.55
N VAL A 16 -5.47 20.55 -2.02
CA VAL A 16 -4.05 20.26 -1.87
C VAL A 16 -3.33 20.74 -3.12
N VAL A 17 -2.33 21.59 -2.94
CA VAL A 17 -1.56 22.21 -4.02
C VAL A 17 -0.12 21.74 -4.02
N LYS A 18 0.46 21.65 -5.22
CA LYS A 18 1.89 21.37 -5.38
C LYS A 18 2.72 22.60 -5.06
N THR A 19 3.82 22.38 -4.35
CA THR A 19 4.80 23.38 -3.94
C THR A 19 6.21 22.90 -4.31
N CYS A 20 7.22 23.77 -4.20
CA CYS A 20 8.61 23.37 -4.45
C CYS A 20 9.14 22.35 -3.42
N LYS A 21 8.52 22.22 -2.24
CA LYS A 21 8.93 21.29 -1.17
C LYS A 21 8.09 20.01 -1.13
N GLY A 22 6.98 19.94 -1.86
CA GLY A 22 6.01 18.85 -1.78
C GLY A 22 4.59 19.33 -1.99
N TYR A 23 3.67 18.92 -1.14
CA TYR A 23 2.22 19.07 -1.31
C TYR A 23 1.60 19.58 -0.02
N ARG A 24 0.83 20.67 -0.09
CA ARG A 24 0.26 21.31 1.11
C ARG A 24 -1.20 21.63 0.89
N CYS A 25 -2.01 21.49 1.93
CA CYS A 25 -3.37 22.00 1.90
C CYS A 25 -3.34 23.53 1.84
N GLU A 26 -4.23 24.14 1.06
CA GLU A 26 -4.36 25.60 1.00
C GLU A 26 -4.66 26.21 2.38
N ASN A 27 -5.44 25.53 3.22
CA ASN A 27 -5.75 25.92 4.59
C ASN A 27 -4.57 25.75 5.56
N ASN A 28 -3.50 25.07 5.14
CA ASN A 28 -2.22 25.03 5.86
C ASN A 28 -1.28 26.17 5.43
N ILE A 29 -1.50 26.78 4.25
CA ILE A 29 -0.66 27.86 3.70
C ILE A 29 -1.20 29.25 4.08
N ALA A 30 -2.48 29.36 4.46
CA ALA A 30 -3.12 30.61 4.84
C ALA A 30 -2.40 31.34 6.00
N GLU A 31 -2.60 32.65 6.11
CA GLU A 31 -2.01 33.49 7.17
C GLU A 31 -2.34 32.98 8.58
N GLN A 32 -3.54 32.42 8.74
CA GLN A 32 -3.97 31.70 9.94
C GLN A 32 -4.24 30.24 9.57
N PRO A 33 -3.25 29.34 9.72
CA PRO A 33 -3.40 27.94 9.34
C PRO A 33 -4.47 27.22 10.18
N THR A 34 -5.44 26.58 9.52
CA THR A 34 -6.50 25.77 10.15
C THR A 34 -6.39 24.28 9.83
N CYS A 35 -5.47 23.90 8.94
CA CYS A 35 -5.18 22.52 8.58
C CYS A 35 -3.70 22.19 8.78
N VAL A 36 -3.41 20.94 9.15
CA VAL A 36 -2.05 20.44 9.41
C VAL A 36 -1.42 19.70 8.22
N LEU A 37 -2.17 19.46 7.14
CA LEU A 37 -1.69 18.63 6.04
C LEU A 37 -0.53 19.30 5.27
N ASN A 38 0.65 18.70 5.40
CA ASN A 38 1.87 19.05 4.69
C ASN A 38 2.69 17.78 4.39
N ILE A 39 2.78 17.40 3.12
CA ILE A 39 3.45 16.19 2.64
C ILE A 39 4.72 16.58 1.89
N ASN A 40 5.88 16.08 2.32
CA ASN A 40 7.14 16.32 1.62
C ASN A 40 7.12 15.65 0.23
N GLY A 41 7.74 16.30 -0.76
CA GLY A 41 7.85 15.74 -2.12
C GLY A 41 8.82 14.57 -2.24
N ILE A 42 9.63 14.34 -1.19
CA ILE A 42 10.53 13.21 -1.06
C ILE A 42 10.22 12.51 0.26
N ILE A 43 9.96 11.21 0.19
CA ILE A 43 9.66 10.34 1.34
C ILE A 43 10.53 9.09 1.22
N GLY A 44 11.26 8.71 2.27
CA GLY A 44 12.11 7.51 2.25
C GLY A 44 13.11 7.48 1.09
N ASN A 45 13.77 8.61 0.81
CA ASN A 45 14.71 8.80 -0.32
C ASN A 45 14.10 8.58 -1.71
N ARG A 46 12.78 8.68 -1.84
CA ARG A 46 12.03 8.51 -3.09
C ARG A 46 11.21 9.74 -3.39
N LYS A 47 11.27 10.22 -4.63
CA LYS A 47 10.43 11.33 -5.11
C LYS A 47 9.00 10.83 -5.34
N MET A 48 8.03 11.57 -4.85
CA MET A 48 6.60 11.26 -5.02
C MET A 48 6.07 11.88 -6.32
N SER A 49 5.30 11.10 -7.10
CA SER A 49 4.58 11.61 -8.28
C SER A 49 3.30 12.35 -7.86
N ASP A 50 2.67 13.06 -8.81
CA ASP A 50 1.40 13.73 -8.53
C ASP A 50 0.28 12.71 -8.35
N GLU A 51 0.29 11.65 -9.15
CA GLU A 51 -0.68 10.55 -9.14
C GLU A 51 -0.63 9.77 -7.82
N GLU A 52 0.57 9.46 -7.32
CA GLU A 52 0.76 8.77 -6.04
C GLU A 52 0.24 9.58 -4.85
N ILE A 53 0.37 10.90 -4.92
CA ILE A 53 -0.15 11.79 -3.89
C ILE A 53 -1.66 11.90 -4.01
N THR A 54 -2.21 11.98 -5.22
CA THR A 54 -3.66 11.92 -5.43
C THR A 54 -4.25 10.66 -4.82
N GLU A 55 -3.68 9.49 -5.12
CA GLU A 55 -4.12 8.20 -4.56
C GLU A 55 -3.98 8.16 -3.03
N LEU A 56 -2.87 8.66 -2.48
CA LEU A 56 -2.67 8.75 -1.03
C LEU A 56 -3.69 9.69 -0.34
N LEU A 57 -4.09 10.78 -1.00
CA LEU A 57 -5.12 11.69 -0.46
C LEU A 57 -6.51 11.05 -0.50
N GLU A 58 -6.80 10.26 -1.54
CA GLU A 58 -8.10 9.60 -1.72
C GLU A 58 -8.27 8.40 -0.79
N HIS A 59 -7.29 7.50 -0.74
CA HIS A 59 -7.40 6.25 0.00
C HIS A 59 -6.76 6.30 1.38
N ARG A 60 -6.02 7.37 1.70
CA ARG A 60 -5.22 7.54 2.93
C ARG A 60 -4.10 6.52 3.13
N PHE A 61 -3.92 5.61 2.19
CA PHE A 61 -2.77 4.72 2.13
C PHE A 61 -2.41 4.42 0.67
N ILE A 62 -1.15 4.05 0.45
CA ILE A 62 -0.68 3.56 -0.86
C ILE A 62 0.50 2.62 -0.66
N LEU A 63 0.54 1.51 -1.40
CA LEU A 63 1.69 0.60 -1.42
C LEU A 63 2.63 1.03 -2.55
N LEU A 64 3.88 1.36 -2.21
CA LEU A 64 4.87 1.80 -3.18
C LEU A 64 6.18 1.02 -3.06
N ASP A 65 6.84 0.89 -4.21
CA ASP A 65 8.19 0.35 -4.36
C ASP A 65 9.21 1.49 -4.52
N GLY A 66 10.51 1.16 -4.34
CA GLY A 66 11.60 2.07 -4.68
C GLY A 66 11.98 3.08 -3.60
N PHE A 67 11.52 2.90 -2.35
CA PHE A 67 12.16 3.57 -1.21
C PHE A 67 13.57 3.04 -1.02
N ALA A 68 14.47 3.84 -0.48
CA ALA A 68 15.86 3.44 -0.28
C ALA A 68 16.34 3.77 1.14
N SER A 69 17.07 2.82 1.74
CA SER A 69 17.76 3.06 3.01
C SER A 69 18.92 4.05 2.83
N LYS A 70 19.56 4.48 3.92
CA LYS A 70 20.75 5.34 3.83
C LYS A 70 21.91 4.64 3.09
N GLU A 71 21.93 3.33 3.15
CA GLU A 71 22.90 2.45 2.49
C GLU A 71 22.52 2.14 1.02
N GLY A 72 21.42 2.72 0.52
CA GLY A 72 20.98 2.56 -0.87
C GLY A 72 20.20 1.29 -1.16
N LYS A 73 19.92 0.45 -0.16
CA LYS A 73 19.09 -0.75 -0.35
C LYS A 73 17.65 -0.36 -0.58
N THR A 74 17.08 -0.80 -1.70
CA THR A 74 15.68 -0.51 -2.02
C THR A 74 14.73 -1.44 -1.26
N PHE A 75 13.58 -0.92 -0.89
CA PHE A 75 12.52 -1.67 -0.22
C PHE A 75 11.14 -1.11 -0.56
N PRO A 76 10.09 -1.96 -0.54
CA PRO A 76 8.72 -1.53 -0.62
C PRO A 76 8.18 -1.12 0.74
N SER A 77 7.17 -0.24 0.76
CA SER A 77 6.46 0.13 1.98
C SER A 77 5.05 0.61 1.66
N VAL A 78 4.14 0.42 2.61
CA VAL A 78 2.89 1.17 2.63
C VAL A 78 3.17 2.55 3.21
N LEU A 79 2.69 3.61 2.57
CA LEU A 79 2.53 4.92 3.17
C LEU A 79 1.11 5.03 3.71
N GLU A 80 0.96 5.58 4.91
CA GLU A 80 -0.33 5.83 5.56
C GLU A 80 -0.40 7.28 6.03
N LEU A 81 -1.47 7.99 5.66
CA LEU A 81 -1.75 9.35 6.09
C LEU A 81 -2.61 9.33 7.36
N ALA A 82 -1.98 9.65 8.48
CA ALA A 82 -2.63 9.75 9.79
C ALA A 82 -3.48 11.03 9.94
N ASP A 83 -4.42 11.04 10.88
CA ASP A 83 -5.33 12.17 11.13
C ASP A 83 -4.63 13.45 11.60
N ASN A 84 -3.41 13.32 12.15
CA ASN A 84 -2.57 14.47 12.50
C ASN A 84 -1.74 14.98 11.31
N GLY A 85 -1.95 14.47 10.09
CA GLY A 85 -1.23 14.84 8.88
C GLY A 85 0.12 14.15 8.70
N ALA A 86 0.55 13.29 9.62
CA ALA A 86 1.82 12.57 9.49
C ALA A 86 1.72 11.44 8.45
N ILE A 87 2.79 11.27 7.67
CA ILE A 87 2.96 10.12 6.78
C ILE A 87 3.78 9.05 7.50
N LYS A 88 3.17 7.88 7.71
CA LYS A 88 3.82 6.72 8.32
C LYS A 88 4.22 5.72 7.26
N MET A 89 5.43 5.16 7.38
CA MET A 89 5.87 4.02 6.58
C MET A 89 5.58 2.73 7.36
N GLN A 90 4.74 1.87 6.81
CA GLN A 90 4.36 0.59 7.40
C GLN A 90 4.84 -0.56 6.50
N SER A 91 5.60 -1.48 7.08
CA SER A 91 5.99 -2.71 6.39
C SER A 91 5.04 -3.87 6.67
N VAL A 92 4.25 -3.81 7.74
CA VAL A 92 3.30 -4.86 8.13
C VAL A 92 1.92 -4.52 7.60
N ILE A 93 1.26 -5.50 6.97
CA ILE A 93 -0.09 -5.33 6.39
C ILE A 93 -1.17 -6.08 7.16
N GLY A 94 -0.81 -7.07 7.97
CA GLY A 94 -1.74 -7.92 8.70
C GLY A 94 -1.05 -9.07 9.41
N LYS A 95 -1.84 -9.99 9.97
CA LYS A 95 -1.35 -11.22 10.60
C LYS A 95 -1.41 -12.39 9.63
N CYS A 96 -0.45 -13.30 9.78
CA CYS A 96 -0.32 -14.49 8.96
C CYS A 96 -1.45 -15.46 9.32
N PRO A 97 -2.32 -15.83 8.38
CA PRO A 97 -3.45 -16.73 8.65
C PRO A 97 -2.98 -18.16 8.97
N HIS A 98 -1.75 -18.52 8.62
CA HIS A 98 -1.16 -19.83 8.91
C HIS A 98 -0.53 -19.92 10.32
N CYS A 99 0.23 -18.90 10.76
CA CYS A 99 1.02 -18.99 12.00
C CYS A 99 0.88 -17.81 12.97
N GLY A 100 0.09 -16.79 12.65
CA GLY A 100 -0.10 -15.59 13.48
C GLY A 100 1.05 -14.57 13.47
N GLY A 101 2.15 -14.84 12.76
CA GLY A 101 3.25 -13.88 12.55
C GLY A 101 2.82 -12.64 11.76
N ASP A 102 3.69 -11.65 11.59
CA ASP A 102 3.37 -10.47 10.78
C ASP A 102 3.49 -10.79 9.29
N ILE A 103 2.55 -10.35 8.46
CA ILE A 103 2.72 -10.32 7.01
C ILE A 103 3.35 -9.00 6.62
N ARG A 104 4.54 -9.08 6.02
CA ARG A 104 5.33 -7.92 5.59
C ARG A 104 5.31 -7.75 4.09
N VAL A 105 5.28 -6.51 3.63
CA VAL A 105 5.42 -6.17 2.22
C VAL A 105 6.82 -6.57 1.73
N GLY A 106 6.87 -7.28 0.61
CA GLY A 106 8.08 -7.55 -0.16
C GLY A 106 7.90 -7.21 -1.63
N THR A 107 8.99 -7.18 -2.38
CA THR A 107 8.99 -6.72 -3.79
C THR A 107 8.12 -7.61 -4.68
N ARG A 108 8.10 -8.93 -4.45
CA ARG A 108 7.34 -9.91 -5.25
C ARG A 108 6.11 -10.47 -4.57
N ALA A 109 6.08 -10.42 -3.24
CA ALA A 109 5.06 -11.05 -2.42
C ALA A 109 4.96 -10.34 -1.07
N PHE A 110 3.82 -10.50 -0.41
CA PHE A 110 3.66 -10.24 1.02
C PHE A 110 4.09 -11.50 1.77
N ASN A 111 5.10 -11.41 2.64
CA ASN A 111 5.77 -12.56 3.23
C ASN A 111 5.53 -12.62 4.74
N CYS A 112 5.32 -13.82 5.26
CA CYS A 112 5.31 -14.05 6.71
C CYS A 112 6.67 -13.70 7.32
N SER A 113 6.67 -12.99 8.45
CA SER A 113 7.87 -12.60 9.20
C SER A 113 8.63 -13.79 9.78
N ASN A 114 7.97 -14.94 9.93
CA ASN A 114 8.54 -16.14 10.52
C ASN A 114 9.24 -17.06 9.50
N TYR A 115 9.43 -16.64 8.25
CA TYR A 115 10.11 -17.44 7.22
C TYR A 115 11.53 -17.86 7.62
N SER A 116 12.23 -17.06 8.43
CA SER A 116 13.59 -17.34 8.93
C SER A 116 13.61 -17.91 10.36
N ASN A 117 12.46 -18.22 10.96
CA ASN A 117 12.45 -18.82 12.29
C ASN A 117 13.04 -20.25 12.22
N GLN A 118 14.08 -20.52 13.03
CA GLN A 118 14.80 -21.79 12.99
C GLN A 118 14.01 -22.97 13.58
N GLN A 119 13.09 -22.71 14.52
CA GLN A 119 12.33 -23.74 15.22
C GLN A 119 10.99 -24.03 14.54
N ALA A 120 10.33 -23.00 14.04
CA ALA A 120 9.03 -23.09 13.40
C ALA A 120 8.97 -22.14 12.18
N PRO A 121 9.64 -22.47 11.06
CA PRO A 121 9.63 -21.65 9.87
C PRO A 121 8.22 -21.59 9.28
N CYS A 122 7.82 -20.40 8.80
CA CYS A 122 6.57 -20.23 8.08
C CYS A 122 6.81 -19.55 6.74
N ASN A 123 6.66 -20.32 5.67
CA ASN A 123 6.88 -19.87 4.28
C ASN A 123 5.61 -19.30 3.62
N PHE A 124 4.58 -19.00 4.41
CA PHE A 124 3.36 -18.41 3.88
C PHE A 124 3.67 -17.08 3.19
N ALA A 125 3.22 -16.96 1.94
CA ALA A 125 3.41 -15.78 1.13
C ALA A 125 2.21 -15.56 0.20
N ILE A 126 1.86 -14.30 -0.02
CA ILE A 126 0.83 -13.86 -0.94
C ILE A 126 1.54 -13.17 -2.10
N TRP A 127 1.56 -13.79 -3.28
CA TRP A 127 2.19 -13.18 -4.46
C TRP A 127 1.48 -11.88 -4.86
N ARG A 128 2.26 -10.86 -5.24
CA ARG A 128 1.70 -9.58 -5.71
C ARG A 128 1.10 -9.67 -7.12
N ASN A 129 1.46 -10.70 -7.88
CA ASN A 129 0.80 -11.02 -9.14
C ASN A 129 0.29 -12.45 -9.11
N ILE A 130 -1.01 -12.64 -9.32
CA ILE A 130 -1.65 -13.96 -9.37
C ILE A 130 -2.55 -14.03 -10.60
N GLY A 131 -2.16 -14.85 -11.58
CA GLY A 131 -2.92 -14.98 -12.82
C GLY A 131 -3.01 -13.67 -13.61
N GLY A 132 -1.96 -12.84 -13.58
CA GLY A 132 -1.92 -11.54 -14.24
C GLY A 132 -2.58 -10.40 -13.46
N HIS A 133 -3.38 -10.70 -12.43
CA HIS A 133 -3.94 -9.69 -11.52
C HIS A 133 -2.86 -9.12 -10.60
N GLN A 134 -2.73 -7.79 -10.55
CA GLN A 134 -1.88 -7.12 -9.57
C GLN A 134 -2.66 -6.95 -8.28
N LEU A 135 -2.27 -7.71 -7.26
CA LEU A 135 -2.95 -7.74 -5.97
C LEU A 135 -2.81 -6.39 -5.27
N SER A 136 -3.95 -5.77 -4.95
CA SER A 136 -3.99 -4.53 -4.19
C SER A 136 -3.67 -4.79 -2.71
N LEU A 137 -3.28 -3.73 -1.99
CA LEU A 137 -3.07 -3.83 -0.54
C LEU A 137 -4.36 -4.24 0.18
N THR A 138 -5.51 -3.73 -0.25
CA THR A 138 -6.81 -4.08 0.31
C THR A 138 -7.09 -5.57 0.15
N GLU A 139 -6.90 -6.12 -1.05
CA GLU A 139 -7.09 -7.55 -1.31
C GLU A 139 -6.14 -8.42 -0.47
N ALA A 140 -4.87 -8.01 -0.34
CA ALA A 140 -3.91 -8.71 0.50
C ALA A 140 -4.31 -8.71 1.99
N LYS A 141 -4.84 -7.59 2.49
CA LYS A 141 -5.40 -7.48 3.84
C LYS A 141 -6.63 -8.37 4.02
N GLU A 142 -7.53 -8.41 3.05
CA GLU A 142 -8.68 -9.31 3.08
C GLU A 142 -8.28 -10.78 3.14
N ILE A 143 -7.26 -11.20 2.38
CA ILE A 143 -6.73 -12.56 2.48
C ILE A 143 -6.18 -12.84 3.88
N CYS A 144 -5.52 -11.88 4.52
CA CYS A 144 -5.00 -12.05 5.89
C CYS A 144 -6.13 -12.14 6.93
N GLU A 145 -7.20 -11.37 6.78
CA GLU A 145 -8.26 -11.22 7.79
C GLU A 145 -9.44 -12.18 7.59
N LYS A 146 -9.83 -12.38 6.33
CA LYS A 146 -11.03 -13.11 5.91
C LYS A 146 -10.71 -14.43 5.21
N GLU A 147 -9.43 -14.69 4.94
CA GLU A 147 -8.95 -15.87 4.21
C GLU A 147 -9.43 -15.94 2.74
N ILE A 148 -10.08 -14.88 2.25
CA ILE A 148 -10.62 -14.77 0.90
C ILE A 148 -10.88 -13.31 0.51
N THR A 149 -10.70 -12.95 -0.76
CA THR A 149 -11.07 -11.63 -1.29
C THR A 149 -12.58 -11.45 -1.33
N SER A 150 -13.11 -10.26 -1.06
CA SER A 150 -14.56 -10.03 -1.04
C SER A 150 -15.21 -10.17 -2.41
N ASN A 151 -14.50 -9.75 -3.47
CA ASN A 151 -14.97 -9.79 -4.85
C ASN A 151 -14.16 -10.76 -5.71
N GLU A 152 -14.73 -11.16 -6.84
CA GLU A 152 -13.97 -11.80 -7.90
C GLU A 152 -12.98 -10.81 -8.53
N LEU A 153 -11.80 -11.31 -8.86
CA LEU A 153 -10.72 -10.54 -9.47
C LEU A 153 -10.58 -10.94 -10.93
N GLU A 154 -10.26 -9.96 -11.77
CA GLU A 154 -9.98 -10.19 -13.17
C GLU A 154 -8.59 -10.82 -13.35
N MET A 155 -8.53 -11.95 -14.05
CA MET A 155 -7.30 -12.69 -14.32
C MET A 155 -7.20 -13.01 -15.81
N TYR A 156 -5.98 -13.31 -16.25
CA TYR A 156 -5.64 -13.51 -17.66
C TYR A 156 -4.98 -14.87 -17.84
N ARG A 157 -5.39 -15.59 -18.88
CA ARG A 157 -4.70 -16.80 -19.37
C ARG A 157 -3.57 -16.39 -20.31
N ASP A 158 -2.72 -17.36 -20.65
CA ASP A 158 -1.60 -17.17 -21.58
C ASP A 158 -2.09 -16.77 -22.99
N ASP A 159 -3.32 -17.15 -23.37
CA ASP A 159 -3.97 -16.75 -24.63
C ASP A 159 -4.67 -15.37 -24.56
N GLY A 160 -4.57 -14.67 -23.42
CA GLY A 160 -5.22 -13.38 -23.18
C GLY A 160 -6.69 -13.47 -22.75
N THR A 161 -7.27 -14.67 -22.66
CA THR A 161 -8.65 -14.84 -22.20
C THR A 161 -8.80 -14.38 -20.76
N ILE A 162 -9.80 -13.52 -20.54
CA ILE A 162 -10.17 -13.04 -19.22
C ILE A 162 -11.04 -14.10 -18.51
N TYR A 163 -10.72 -14.36 -17.25
CA TYR A 163 -11.59 -15.11 -16.34
C TYR A 163 -11.63 -14.43 -14.98
N ARG A 164 -12.69 -14.68 -14.21
CA ARG A 164 -12.89 -14.08 -12.89
C ARG A 164 -12.98 -15.15 -11.83
N LYS A 165 -12.23 -14.95 -10.75
CA LYS A 165 -12.14 -15.86 -9.61
C LYS A 165 -11.88 -15.09 -8.33
N ARG A 166 -12.34 -15.62 -7.19
CA ARG A 166 -11.89 -15.11 -5.89
C ARG A 166 -10.52 -15.72 -5.57
N LEU A 167 -9.71 -14.99 -4.81
CA LEU A 167 -8.49 -15.54 -4.24
C LEU A 167 -8.75 -15.86 -2.77
N GLY A 168 -8.53 -17.11 -2.37
CA GLY A 168 -8.67 -17.53 -0.98
C GLY A 168 -7.55 -18.46 -0.56
N LEU A 169 -7.58 -18.91 0.69
CA LEU A 169 -6.59 -19.84 1.22
C LEU A 169 -6.97 -21.29 0.91
N SER A 170 -5.96 -22.14 0.70
CA SER A 170 -6.12 -23.58 0.77
C SER A 170 -6.58 -24.01 2.17
N PRO A 171 -7.21 -25.19 2.34
CA PRO A 171 -7.69 -25.65 3.66
C PRO A 171 -6.61 -25.72 4.75
N ASP A 172 -5.37 -26.00 4.36
CA ASP A 172 -4.19 -26.00 5.25
C ASP A 172 -3.58 -24.61 5.48
N LYS A 173 -4.13 -23.56 4.84
CA LYS A 173 -3.70 -22.16 4.87
C LYS A 173 -2.26 -21.94 4.42
N LEU A 174 -1.67 -22.87 3.66
CA LEU A 174 -0.31 -22.75 3.17
C LEU A 174 -0.19 -22.00 1.84
N GLN A 175 -1.27 -21.94 1.05
CA GLN A 175 -1.23 -21.41 -0.31
C GLN A 175 -2.46 -20.55 -0.63
N ILE A 176 -2.27 -19.64 -1.60
CA ILE A 176 -3.38 -18.92 -2.23
C ILE A 176 -3.93 -19.77 -3.38
N VAL A 177 -5.24 -19.99 -3.39
CA VAL A 177 -5.97 -20.74 -4.41
C VAL A 177 -7.03 -19.86 -5.08
N LYS A 178 -7.34 -20.18 -6.33
CA LYS A 178 -8.39 -19.53 -7.11
C LYS A 178 -9.69 -20.32 -6.90
N ILE A 179 -10.70 -19.70 -6.30
CA ILE A 179 -11.99 -20.31 -5.92
C ILE A 179 -13.05 -19.93 -6.94
#